data_AF-A0A9D5LX74-F1
#
_entry.id   AF-A0A9D5LX74-F1
#
_cell.length_a   1.000
_cell.length_b   1.000
_cell.length_c   1.000
_cell.angle_alpha   90.00
_cell.angle_beta   90.00
_cell.angle_gamma   90.00
#
_symmetry.space_group_name_H-M   'P 1'
#
loop_
_entity.id
_entity.type
_entity.pdbx_description
1 polymer ?
#
loop_
_entity_poly.entity_id
_entity_poly.type
_entity_poly.pdbx_seq_one_letter_code
_entity_poly.pdbx_strand_id
1 'polypeptide(L)'
;MKLGLLSVRKDKAGFFEKWRAPVQIKETFQTQIPVTVAEFAYTRDQWLRMTKHHRKKLIQKGNELLNKANVSAVVLTKECEKEELLQNDEKWLRIPLSPAMLPSCIKFALDMTEEEIQKRTLCIIDSKMETLNFAILSELCLEVRSIFILTECTEKAEELGELLCDEYGVLPEVQALPCVRSEKMSVTVNMERRCVQIGHGRVIDGAAGELDLHGYHVDFEIILKTCPQLGEYLPVRTWMCGKNLLTRQ
;
A
#
# COMPACT_ATOMS: atom_id res chain seq x y z
N MET A 1 -5.52 11.34 -15.51
CA MET A 1 -4.86 10.05 -15.85
C MET A 1 -5.93 8.97 -15.94
N LYS A 2 -5.88 8.05 -16.90
CA LYS A 2 -6.89 7.00 -17.09
C LYS A 2 -6.24 5.62 -16.99
N LEU A 3 -6.73 4.74 -16.11
CA LEU A 3 -6.24 3.36 -15.94
C LEU A 3 -6.95 2.42 -16.92
N GLY A 4 -6.24 1.45 -17.46
CA GLY A 4 -6.78 0.37 -18.29
C GLY A 4 -6.71 -0.95 -17.56
N LEU A 5 -7.79 -1.73 -17.59
CA LEU A 5 -7.83 -3.08 -17.05
C LEU A 5 -7.94 -4.08 -18.20
N LEU A 6 -7.12 -5.12 -18.18
CA LEU A 6 -7.25 -6.29 -19.03
C LEU A 6 -7.83 -7.46 -18.22
N SER A 7 -9.02 -7.91 -18.60
CA SER A 7 -9.80 -8.93 -17.88
C SER A 7 -10.23 -10.08 -18.78
N VAL A 8 -10.53 -11.24 -18.19
CA VAL A 8 -11.17 -12.37 -18.90
C VAL A 8 -12.68 -12.31 -18.72
N ARG A 9 -13.41 -12.96 -19.63
CA ARG A 9 -14.86 -13.11 -19.50
C ARG A 9 -15.24 -14.08 -18.39
N LYS A 10 -16.39 -13.81 -17.77
CA LYS A 10 -17.06 -14.79 -16.90
C LYS A 10 -17.68 -15.92 -17.72
N ASP A 11 -18.35 -15.58 -18.82
CA ASP A 11 -19.09 -16.52 -19.65
C ASP A 11 -18.37 -16.89 -20.95
N LYS A 12 -18.67 -18.09 -21.46
CA LYS A 12 -18.07 -18.59 -22.70
C LYS A 12 -18.57 -17.80 -23.91
N ALA A 13 -17.66 -17.12 -24.61
CA ALA A 13 -17.94 -16.57 -25.93
C ALA A 13 -17.95 -17.66 -27.01
N GLY A 14 -18.76 -17.45 -28.05
CA GLY A 14 -18.81 -18.29 -29.24
C GLY A 14 -17.53 -18.23 -30.07
N PHE A 15 -17.33 -19.22 -30.94
CA PHE A 15 -16.12 -19.32 -31.79
C PHE A 15 -15.93 -18.09 -32.69
N PHE A 16 -17.01 -17.63 -33.35
CA PHE A 16 -16.95 -16.48 -34.26
C PHE A 16 -16.57 -15.17 -33.56
N GLU A 17 -17.03 -14.98 -32.32
CA GLU A 17 -16.72 -13.79 -31.54
C GLU A 17 -15.24 -13.76 -31.15
N LYS A 18 -14.69 -14.90 -30.72
CA LYS A 18 -13.24 -15.05 -30.44
C LYS A 18 -12.37 -14.75 -31.64
N TRP A 19 -12.83 -15.09 -32.85
CA TRP A 19 -12.08 -14.86 -34.07
C TRP A 19 -12.12 -13.40 -34.52
N ARG A 20 -13.31 -12.75 -34.50
CA ARG A 20 -13.49 -11.36 -34.94
C ARG A 20 -13.05 -10.33 -33.91
N ALA A 21 -13.41 -10.54 -32.65
CA ALA A 21 -13.20 -9.60 -31.55
C ALA A 21 -12.61 -10.34 -30.33
N PRO A 22 -11.36 -10.85 -30.43
CA PRO A 22 -10.71 -11.59 -29.33
C PRO A 22 -10.51 -10.75 -28.07
N VAL A 23 -10.46 -9.42 -28.23
CA VAL A 23 -10.40 -8.42 -27.14
C VAL A 23 -11.30 -7.25 -27.54
N GLN A 24 -12.07 -6.71 -26.61
CA GLN A 24 -12.92 -5.56 -26.86
C GLN A 24 -13.03 -4.66 -25.63
N ILE A 25 -13.27 -3.36 -25.85
CA ILE A 25 -13.61 -2.46 -24.76
C ILE A 25 -15.02 -2.82 -24.30
N LYS A 26 -15.14 -3.23 -23.04
CA LYS A 26 -16.41 -3.60 -22.44
C LYS A 26 -17.09 -2.38 -21.84
N GLU A 27 -16.35 -1.59 -21.07
CA GLU A 27 -16.90 -0.47 -20.32
C GLU A 27 -15.84 0.57 -19.97
N THR A 28 -16.31 1.78 -19.63
CA THR A 28 -15.49 2.88 -19.14
C THR A 28 -16.19 3.54 -17.96
N PHE A 29 -15.50 3.59 -16.82
CA PHE A 29 -15.97 4.23 -15.60
C PHE A 29 -15.32 5.61 -15.48
N GLN A 30 -16.14 6.63 -15.21
CA GLN A 30 -15.69 8.00 -14.95
C GLN A 30 -15.81 8.28 -13.45
N THR A 31 -14.80 7.88 -12.68
CA THR A 31 -14.70 8.13 -11.23
C THR A 31 -13.45 8.95 -10.89
N GLN A 32 -13.09 9.05 -9.60
CA GLN A 32 -11.85 9.69 -9.16
C GLN A 32 -10.61 9.12 -9.88
N ILE A 33 -10.62 7.83 -10.19
CA ILE A 33 -9.68 7.20 -11.11
C ILE A 33 -10.47 6.73 -12.33
N PRO A 34 -10.44 7.45 -13.47
CA PRO A 34 -11.07 6.98 -14.69
C PRO A 34 -10.52 5.63 -15.13
N VAL A 35 -11.39 4.62 -15.31
CA VAL A 35 -11.00 3.25 -15.68
C VAL A 35 -11.62 2.86 -17.01
N THR A 36 -10.84 2.23 -17.89
CA THR A 36 -11.32 1.57 -19.12
C THR A 36 -11.06 0.09 -19.03
N VAL A 37 -12.07 -0.75 -19.23
CA VAL A 37 -11.89 -2.20 -19.20
C VAL A 37 -11.91 -2.74 -20.62
N ALA A 38 -10.84 -3.44 -20.98
CA ALA A 38 -10.79 -4.31 -22.15
C ALA A 38 -10.89 -5.76 -21.69
N GLU A 39 -11.81 -6.51 -22.28
CA GLU A 39 -12.14 -7.87 -21.89
C GLU A 39 -11.79 -8.85 -23.02
N PHE A 40 -11.10 -9.93 -22.67
CA PHE A 40 -10.80 -11.04 -23.56
C PHE A 40 -12.05 -11.88 -23.80
N ALA A 41 -12.28 -12.32 -25.04
CA ALA A 41 -13.38 -13.23 -25.39
C ALA A 41 -13.24 -14.65 -24.82
N TYR A 42 -12.33 -14.85 -23.86
CA TYR A 42 -11.98 -16.14 -23.27
C TYR A 42 -12.30 -16.12 -21.79
N THR A 43 -12.81 -17.24 -21.30
CA THR A 43 -12.98 -17.47 -19.85
C THR A 43 -11.63 -17.73 -19.18
N ARG A 44 -11.57 -17.59 -17.86
CA ARG A 44 -10.36 -17.92 -17.06
C ARG A 44 -9.80 -19.30 -17.41
N ASP A 45 -10.63 -20.34 -17.47
CA ASP A 45 -10.17 -21.69 -17.79
C ASP A 45 -9.57 -21.80 -19.20
N GLN A 46 -10.15 -21.08 -20.16
CA GLN A 46 -9.63 -21.03 -21.53
C GLN A 46 -8.30 -20.29 -21.57
N TRP A 47 -8.21 -19.14 -20.89
CA TRP A 47 -6.98 -18.36 -20.76
C TRP A 47 -5.82 -19.16 -20.16
N LEU A 48 -6.09 -19.92 -19.10
CA LEU A 48 -5.08 -20.73 -18.43
C LEU A 48 -4.55 -21.89 -19.28
N ARG A 49 -5.39 -22.43 -20.18
CA ARG A 49 -5.01 -23.51 -21.12
C ARG A 49 -4.31 -23.00 -22.37
N MET A 50 -4.29 -21.69 -22.62
CA MET A 50 -3.61 -21.11 -23.77
C MET A 50 -2.10 -21.13 -23.61
N THR A 51 -1.40 -21.21 -24.74
CA THR A 51 0.05 -21.05 -24.76
C THR A 51 0.46 -19.63 -24.39
N LYS A 52 1.62 -19.48 -23.76
CA LYS A 52 2.22 -18.18 -23.42
C LYS A 52 2.27 -17.22 -24.61
N HIS A 53 2.65 -17.73 -25.79
CA HIS A 53 2.69 -16.94 -27.02
C HIS A 53 1.32 -16.36 -27.40
N HIS A 54 0.26 -17.17 -27.29
CA HIS A 54 -1.07 -16.71 -27.63
C HIS A 54 -1.58 -15.67 -26.62
N ARG A 55 -1.34 -15.88 -25.32
CA ARG A 55 -1.65 -14.89 -24.27
C ARG A 55 -0.96 -13.56 -24.54
N LYS A 56 0.35 -13.56 -24.85
CA LYS A 56 1.10 -12.34 -25.18
C LYS A 56 0.49 -11.57 -26.36
N LYS A 57 0.10 -12.27 -27.43
CA LYS A 57 -0.58 -11.64 -28.57
C LYS A 57 -1.92 -11.00 -28.18
N LEU A 58 -2.69 -11.64 -27.31
CA LEU A 58 -3.96 -11.09 -26.83
C LEU A 58 -3.73 -9.86 -25.93
N ILE A 59 -2.76 -9.92 -25.02
CA ILE A 59 -2.37 -8.77 -24.18
C ILE A 59 -1.94 -7.59 -25.05
N GLN A 60 -1.11 -7.83 -26.07
CA GLN A 60 -0.68 -6.78 -27.00
C GLN A 60 -1.86 -6.12 -27.71
N LYS A 61 -2.82 -6.90 -28.23
CA LYS A 61 -4.05 -6.36 -28.82
C LYS A 61 -4.88 -5.55 -27.82
N GLY A 62 -4.96 -6.01 -26.58
CA GLY A 62 -5.63 -5.30 -25.49
C GLY A 62 -4.96 -3.95 -25.19
N ASN A 63 -3.64 -3.93 -25.09
CA ASN A 63 -2.86 -2.70 -24.91
C ASN A 63 -3.08 -1.73 -26.07
N GLU A 64 -3.06 -2.20 -27.31
CA GLU A 64 -3.34 -1.35 -28.49
C GLU A 64 -4.73 -0.72 -28.44
N LEU A 65 -5.76 -1.48 -28.02
CA LEU A 65 -7.13 -0.96 -27.85
C LEU A 65 -7.21 0.08 -26.73
N LEU A 66 -6.59 -0.19 -25.57
CA LEU A 66 -6.58 0.72 -24.43
C LEU A 66 -5.80 2.00 -24.73
N ASN A 67 -4.67 1.90 -25.45
CA ASN A 67 -3.90 3.06 -25.91
C ASN A 67 -4.73 3.95 -26.83
N LYS A 68 -5.50 3.38 -27.77
CA LYS A 68 -6.45 4.15 -28.61
C LYS A 68 -7.56 4.82 -27.79
N ALA A 69 -7.87 4.32 -26.60
CA ALA A 69 -8.82 4.91 -25.67
C ALA A 69 -8.19 5.95 -24.71
N ASN A 70 -6.97 6.41 -25.00
CA ASN A 70 -6.20 7.38 -24.21
C ASN A 70 -5.95 6.94 -22.76
N VAL A 71 -5.77 5.63 -22.55
CA VAL A 71 -5.34 5.08 -21.27
C VAL A 71 -3.87 5.40 -21.04
N SER A 72 -3.55 5.87 -19.84
CA SER A 72 -2.20 6.25 -19.43
C SER A 72 -1.36 5.05 -18.97
N ALA A 73 -2.02 3.99 -18.52
CA ALA A 73 -1.36 2.78 -18.02
C ALA A 73 -2.32 1.60 -17.98
N VAL A 74 -1.79 0.39 -18.22
CA VAL A 74 -2.58 -0.83 -18.30
C VAL A 74 -2.12 -1.83 -17.25
N VAL A 75 -3.08 -2.41 -16.53
CA VAL A 75 -2.85 -3.51 -15.58
C VAL A 75 -3.75 -4.70 -15.93
N LEU A 76 -3.30 -5.89 -15.53
CA LEU A 76 -4.06 -7.13 -15.69
C LEU A 76 -4.90 -7.36 -14.43
N THR A 77 -6.08 -7.98 -14.58
CA THR A 77 -6.79 -8.55 -13.43
C THR A 77 -6.09 -9.82 -12.95
N LYS A 78 -6.29 -10.20 -11.68
CA LYS A 78 -5.71 -11.44 -11.11
C LYS A 78 -6.03 -12.70 -11.93
N GLU A 79 -7.20 -12.74 -12.56
CA GLU A 79 -7.61 -13.87 -13.39
C GLU A 79 -6.76 -14.03 -14.66
N CYS A 80 -6.16 -12.94 -15.13
CA CYS A 80 -5.26 -12.89 -16.28
C CYS A 80 -3.80 -13.18 -15.89
N GLU A 81 -3.44 -13.02 -14.62
CA GLU A 81 -2.08 -13.18 -14.11
C GLU A 81 -1.74 -14.65 -13.87
N LYS A 82 -0.75 -15.15 -14.61
CA LYS A 82 0.04 -16.32 -14.19
C LYS A 82 1.51 -16.30 -14.60
N GLU A 83 2.03 -15.32 -15.35
CA GLU A 83 3.35 -15.50 -15.99
C GLU A 83 4.31 -14.30 -16.07
N GLU A 84 4.02 -13.13 -15.46
CA GLU A 84 4.95 -11.98 -15.55
C GLU A 84 5.40 -11.38 -14.21
N LEU A 85 4.80 -11.73 -13.06
CA LEU A 85 5.14 -11.15 -11.77
C LEU A 85 5.64 -12.13 -10.69
N LEU A 86 5.66 -13.43 -10.97
CA LEU A 86 6.15 -14.45 -10.02
C LEU A 86 7.67 -14.70 -10.10
N GLN A 87 8.43 -13.85 -10.80
CA GLN A 87 9.90 -13.94 -10.88
C GLN A 87 10.66 -12.88 -10.10
N ASN A 88 9.97 -11.97 -9.41
CA ASN A 88 10.64 -11.18 -8.39
C ASN A 88 10.48 -11.91 -7.06
N ASP A 89 11.60 -12.47 -6.60
CA ASP A 89 11.82 -12.91 -5.22
C ASP A 89 11.01 -12.09 -4.23
N GLU A 90 10.48 -12.77 -3.20
CA GLU A 90 9.67 -12.30 -2.07
C GLU A 90 10.36 -11.21 -1.21
N LYS A 91 10.96 -10.19 -1.83
CA LYS A 91 11.18 -8.89 -1.22
C LYS A 91 9.85 -8.16 -1.30
N TRP A 92 9.00 -8.40 -0.31
CA TRP A 92 7.83 -7.59 0.00
C TRP A 92 8.22 -6.11 -0.16
N LEU A 93 7.76 -5.48 -1.23
CA LEU A 93 8.03 -4.08 -1.47
C LEU A 93 7.24 -3.31 -0.39
N ARG A 94 7.93 -2.76 0.61
CA ARG A 94 7.27 -1.91 1.60
C ARG A 94 6.78 -0.66 0.89
N ILE A 95 5.47 -0.52 0.81
CA ILE A 95 4.86 0.66 0.22
C ILE A 95 4.65 1.67 1.36
N PRO A 96 5.26 2.86 1.28
CA PRO A 96 5.07 3.88 2.30
C PRO A 96 3.60 4.30 2.39
N LEU A 97 3.07 4.40 3.60
CA LEU A 97 1.78 5.03 3.88
C LEU A 97 1.76 6.46 3.32
N SER A 98 0.61 6.94 2.85
CA SER A 98 0.49 8.36 2.55
C SER A 98 0.53 9.18 3.85
N PRO A 99 1.01 10.44 3.81
CA PRO A 99 1.14 11.25 5.04
C PRO A 99 -0.18 11.46 5.76
N ALA A 100 -1.27 11.65 5.00
CA ALA A 100 -2.62 11.82 5.54
C ALA A 100 -3.13 10.58 6.31
N MET A 101 -2.64 9.38 5.97
CA MET A 101 -3.07 8.13 6.59
C MET A 101 -2.25 7.77 7.83
N LEU A 102 -1.07 8.37 7.99
CA LEU A 102 -0.12 8.00 9.02
C LEU A 102 -0.72 8.14 10.43
N PRO A 103 -1.40 9.24 10.81
CA PRO A 103 -1.99 9.36 12.15
C PRO A 103 -3.02 8.27 12.47
N SER A 104 -3.92 7.97 11.52
CA SER A 104 -4.93 6.91 11.67
C SER A 104 -4.29 5.52 11.81
N CYS A 105 -3.19 5.27 11.09
CA CYS A 105 -2.46 4.00 11.19
C CYS A 105 -1.75 3.84 12.53
N ILE A 106 -1.19 4.93 13.07
CA ILE A 106 -0.54 4.93 14.39
C ILE A 106 -1.60 4.66 15.46
N LYS A 107 -2.76 5.32 15.39
CA LYS A 107 -3.88 5.08 16.32
C LYS A 107 -4.35 3.63 16.29
N PHE A 108 -4.59 3.09 15.09
CA PHE A 108 -4.92 1.67 14.92
C PHE A 108 -3.84 0.74 15.51
N ALA A 109 -2.56 1.07 15.31
CA ALA A 109 -1.46 0.28 15.86
C ALA A 109 -1.46 0.27 17.40
N LEU A 110 -1.72 1.42 18.02
CA LEU A 110 -1.86 1.56 19.46
C LEU A 110 -3.07 0.78 19.99
N ASP A 111 -4.22 0.83 19.32
CA ASP A 111 -5.41 0.05 19.69
C ASP A 111 -5.18 -1.47 19.63
N MET A 112 -4.31 -1.92 18.71
CA MET A 112 -3.93 -3.32 18.56
C MET A 112 -2.89 -3.81 19.58
N THR A 113 -2.26 -2.91 20.33
CA THR A 113 -1.43 -3.32 21.46
C THR A 113 -2.33 -3.69 22.64
N GLU A 114 -2.43 -4.99 22.93
CA GLU A 114 -3.21 -5.57 24.03
C GLU A 114 -2.70 -5.19 25.43
N GLU A 115 -1.59 -4.44 25.52
CA GLU A 115 -1.07 -3.97 26.79
C GLU A 115 -1.97 -2.89 27.41
N GLU A 116 -2.16 -2.95 28.73
CA GLU A 116 -2.77 -1.88 29.50
C GLU A 116 -2.19 -0.52 29.07
N ILE A 117 -3.04 0.50 28.92
CA ILE A 117 -2.69 1.88 28.50
C ILE A 117 -1.42 2.38 29.21
N GLN A 118 -1.20 1.94 30.45
CA GLN A 118 -0.01 2.24 31.26
C GLN A 118 1.34 1.76 30.70
N LYS A 119 1.40 0.97 29.62
CA LYS A 119 2.66 0.47 29.02
C LYS A 119 2.89 0.90 27.56
N ARG A 120 1.91 1.58 26.93
CA ARG A 120 1.99 2.00 25.53
C ARG A 120 3.13 2.98 25.32
N THR A 121 4.18 2.51 24.67
CA THR A 121 5.39 3.24 24.34
C THR A 121 5.51 3.37 22.84
N LEU A 122 5.64 4.61 22.36
CA LEU A 122 5.73 4.96 20.95
C LEU A 122 7.15 5.42 20.62
N CYS A 123 7.79 4.75 19.68
CA CYS A 123 9.08 5.16 19.12
C CYS A 123 8.88 5.77 17.74
N ILE A 124 9.32 7.00 17.52
CA ILE A 124 9.22 7.73 16.25
C ILE A 124 10.64 7.89 15.70
N ILE A 125 10.81 7.53 14.43
CA ILE A 125 12.09 7.65 13.72
C ILE A 125 11.92 8.65 12.58
N ASP A 126 12.60 9.78 12.69
CA ASP A 126 12.67 10.84 11.68
C ASP A 126 14.08 11.43 11.71
N SER A 127 14.98 10.95 10.84
CA SER A 127 16.41 11.29 10.97
C SER A 127 16.67 12.77 10.80
N LYS A 128 15.86 13.46 9.99
CA LYS A 128 16.05 14.89 9.66
C LYS A 128 15.02 15.83 10.27
N MET A 129 14.03 15.31 11.01
CA MET A 129 12.89 16.08 11.54
C MET A 129 12.15 16.83 10.42
N GLU A 130 11.96 16.19 9.27
CA GLU A 130 11.27 16.79 8.11
C GLU A 130 9.77 16.51 8.11
N THR A 131 9.33 15.45 8.78
CA THR A 131 7.93 14.97 8.73
C THR A 131 7.23 15.13 10.08
N LEU A 132 7.93 14.85 11.18
CA LEU A 132 7.40 15.01 12.52
C LEU A 132 7.20 16.49 12.82
N ASN A 133 6.00 16.86 13.25
CA ASN A 133 5.64 18.22 13.62
C ASN A 133 4.76 18.20 14.88
N PHE A 134 4.52 19.39 15.42
CA PHE A 134 3.75 19.57 16.64
C PHE A 134 2.33 18.99 16.56
N ALA A 135 1.63 19.20 15.43
CA ALA A 135 0.27 18.68 15.24
C ALA A 135 0.24 17.14 15.36
N ILE A 136 1.16 16.44 14.69
CA ILE A 136 1.27 14.98 14.78
C ILE A 136 1.59 14.54 16.23
N LEU A 137 2.53 15.20 16.90
CA LEU A 137 2.89 14.86 18.29
C LEU A 137 1.73 15.07 19.26
N SER A 138 0.98 16.17 19.12
CA SER A 138 -0.17 16.51 19.97
C SER A 138 -1.31 15.49 19.85
N GLU A 139 -1.56 14.94 18.65
CA GLU A 139 -2.56 13.88 18.46
C GLU A 139 -2.13 12.57 19.12
N LEU A 140 -0.83 12.26 19.08
CA LEU A 140 -0.30 10.99 19.55
C LEU A 140 -0.05 10.96 21.07
N CYS A 141 0.30 12.10 21.68
CA CYS A 141 0.67 12.17 23.09
C CYS A 141 -0.48 11.85 24.05
N LEU A 142 -1.73 12.01 23.61
CA LEU A 142 -2.92 11.67 24.39
C LEU A 142 -3.18 10.16 24.47
N GLU A 143 -2.58 9.38 23.56
CA GLU A 143 -2.87 7.95 23.37
C GLU A 143 -1.75 7.04 23.93
N VAL A 144 -0.66 7.63 24.43
CA VAL A 144 0.57 6.92 24.82
C VAL A 144 1.10 7.42 26.16
N ARG A 145 1.85 6.58 26.88
CA ARG A 145 2.50 6.98 28.14
C ARG A 145 3.85 7.63 27.92
N SER A 146 4.58 7.18 26.91
CA SER A 146 5.95 7.64 26.63
C SER A 146 6.19 7.69 25.14
N ILE A 147 6.81 8.79 24.70
CA ILE A 147 7.24 9.01 23.33
C ILE A 147 8.76 9.03 23.30
N PHE A 148 9.35 8.26 22.38
CA PHE A 148 10.77 8.25 22.10
C PHE A 148 10.98 8.76 20.67
N ILE A 149 11.83 9.76 20.49
CA ILE A 149 12.15 10.33 19.18
C ILE A 149 13.60 9.98 18.85
N LEU A 150 13.80 9.25 17.75
CA LEU A 150 15.12 8.91 17.22
C LEU A 150 15.42 9.79 16.00
N THR A 151 16.44 10.63 16.11
CA THR A 151 16.78 11.63 15.08
C THR A 151 18.28 11.95 15.04
N GLU A 152 18.78 12.50 13.93
CA GLU A 152 20.11 13.14 13.85
C GLU A 152 20.04 14.62 14.30
N CYS A 153 18.83 15.20 14.34
CA CYS A 153 18.59 16.61 14.65
C CYS A 153 18.00 16.77 16.07
N THR A 154 18.76 16.41 17.11
CA THR A 154 18.26 16.36 18.50
C THR A 154 17.74 17.70 19.01
N GLU A 155 18.44 18.81 18.75
CA GLU A 155 18.03 20.15 19.18
C GLU A 155 16.60 20.50 18.71
N LYS A 156 16.30 20.24 17.42
CA LYS A 156 14.95 20.48 16.86
C LYS A 156 13.88 19.59 17.49
N ALA A 157 14.24 18.36 17.84
CA ALA A 157 13.31 17.43 18.49
C ALA A 157 13.07 17.82 19.96
N GLU A 158 14.09 18.32 20.65
CA GLU A 158 13.99 18.86 22.01
C GLU A 158 13.11 20.11 22.03
N GLU A 159 13.29 21.06 21.10
CA GLU A 159 12.40 22.23 20.95
C GLU A 159 10.92 21.83 20.76
N LEU A 160 10.65 20.85 19.90
CA LEU A 160 9.30 20.31 19.72
C LEU A 160 8.78 19.60 20.98
N GLY A 161 9.67 18.94 21.73
CA GLY A 161 9.36 18.27 22.98
C GLY A 161 9.03 19.24 24.12
N GLU A 162 9.74 20.36 24.21
CA GLU A 162 9.47 21.44 25.16
C GLU A 162 8.08 22.05 24.92
N LEU A 163 7.75 22.36 23.66
CA LEU A 163 6.41 22.83 23.29
C LEU A 163 5.31 21.84 23.70
N LEU A 164 5.54 20.54 23.49
CA LEU A 164 4.59 19.49 23.87
C LEU A 164 4.44 19.37 25.40
N CYS A 165 5.54 19.56 26.12
CA CYS A 165 5.55 19.55 27.58
C CYS A 165 4.78 20.76 28.15
N ASP A 166 4.97 21.94 27.57
CA ASP A 166 4.27 23.16 28.00
C ASP A 166 2.75 23.05 27.79
N GLU A 167 2.31 22.47 26.67
CA GLU A 167 0.87 22.35 26.36
C GLU A 167 0.19 21.13 27.01
N TYR A 168 0.84 19.97 27.05
CA TYR A 168 0.23 18.69 27.44
C TYR A 168 0.89 18.03 28.66
N GLY A 169 1.97 18.59 29.20
CA GLY A 169 2.73 17.97 30.29
C GLY A 169 3.48 16.70 29.90
N VAL A 170 3.68 16.47 28.59
CA VAL A 170 4.37 15.29 28.04
C VAL A 170 5.71 15.70 27.46
N LEU A 171 6.80 15.19 28.02
CA LEU A 171 8.15 15.39 27.51
C LEU A 171 8.66 14.13 26.80
N PRO A 172 8.80 14.14 25.46
CA PRO A 172 9.39 13.03 24.72
C PRO A 172 10.85 12.79 25.10
N GLU A 173 11.27 11.54 25.13
CA GLU A 173 12.69 11.18 25.24
C GLU A 173 13.34 11.26 23.85
N VAL A 174 14.31 12.16 23.69
CA VAL A 174 15.03 12.34 22.41
C VAL A 174 16.36 11.58 22.47
N GLN A 175 16.64 10.78 21.44
CA GLN A 175 17.90 10.06 21.30
C GLN A 175 18.52 10.27 19.92
N ALA A 176 19.83 10.50 19.90
CA ALA A 176 20.58 10.67 18.65
C ALA A 176 20.71 9.33 17.90
N LEU A 177 20.56 9.36 16.58
CA LEU A 177 20.90 8.23 15.70
C LEU A 177 22.42 8.15 15.44
N PRO A 178 22.98 6.94 15.25
CA PRO A 178 22.33 5.63 15.37
C PRO A 178 22.25 5.16 16.84
N CYS A 179 21.07 4.72 17.30
CA CYS A 179 20.89 4.08 18.61
C CYS A 179 20.36 2.64 18.50
N VAL A 180 20.65 1.82 19.52
CA VAL A 180 20.09 0.46 19.63
C VAL A 180 18.66 0.58 20.15
N ARG A 181 17.67 0.18 19.36
CA ARG A 181 16.26 0.17 19.79
C ARG A 181 16.10 -0.71 21.03
N SER A 182 15.53 -0.15 22.09
CA SER A 182 15.14 -0.91 23.28
C SER A 182 14.04 -1.93 22.92
N GLU A 183 14.14 -3.15 23.45
CA GLU A 183 13.16 -4.24 23.26
C GLU A 183 11.77 -3.92 23.83
N LYS A 184 11.62 -2.81 24.55
CA LYS A 184 10.37 -2.42 25.25
C LYS A 184 9.40 -1.58 24.41
N MET A 185 9.66 -1.38 23.11
CA MET A 185 8.83 -0.50 22.27
C MET A 185 7.58 -1.23 21.75
N SER A 186 6.40 -0.78 22.19
CA SER A 186 5.12 -1.36 21.77
C SER A 186 4.77 -1.02 20.32
N VAL A 187 5.03 0.23 19.89
CA VAL A 187 4.81 0.71 18.52
C VAL A 187 6.03 1.51 18.05
N THR A 188 6.51 1.23 16.85
CA THR A 188 7.58 2.01 16.19
C THR A 188 7.08 2.58 14.87
N VAL A 189 7.15 3.89 14.72
CA VAL A 189 6.80 4.61 13.50
C VAL A 189 8.08 5.05 12.82
N ASN A 190 8.27 4.65 11.56
CA ASN A 190 9.33 5.18 10.73
C ASN A 190 8.72 6.20 9.78
N MET A 191 8.99 7.49 10.03
CA MET A 191 8.40 8.61 9.29
C MET A 191 8.92 8.65 7.85
N GLU A 192 10.20 8.34 7.63
CA GLU A 192 10.83 8.34 6.30
C GLU A 192 10.28 7.24 5.39
N ARG A 193 10.15 6.03 5.94
CA ARG A 193 9.59 4.86 5.25
C ARG A 193 8.06 4.85 5.27
N ARG A 194 7.45 5.80 5.99
CA ARG A 194 6.03 5.92 6.27
C ARG A 194 5.41 4.57 6.61
N CYS A 195 5.92 3.90 7.64
CA CYS A 195 5.39 2.62 8.10
C CYS A 195 5.33 2.58 9.62
N VAL A 196 4.36 1.83 10.15
CA VAL A 196 4.15 1.62 11.58
C VAL A 196 4.41 0.15 11.90
N GLN A 197 5.16 -0.14 12.94
CA GLN A 197 5.50 -1.48 13.39
C GLN A 197 4.94 -1.69 14.79
N ILE A 198 4.30 -2.84 15.04
CA ILE A 198 3.79 -3.24 16.37
C ILE A 198 4.66 -4.38 16.88
N GLY A 199 5.36 -4.13 18.00
CA GLY A 199 6.36 -5.05 18.55
C GLY A 199 7.39 -5.52 17.51
N HIS A 200 7.80 -6.79 17.60
CA HIS A 200 8.78 -7.38 16.67
C HIS A 200 8.16 -8.10 15.46
N GLY A 201 6.85 -8.33 15.46
CA GLY A 201 6.21 -9.27 14.54
C GLY A 201 5.35 -8.65 13.45
N ARG A 202 4.86 -7.42 13.62
CA ARG A 202 3.80 -6.85 12.75
C ARG A 202 4.21 -5.50 12.18
N VAL A 203 4.00 -5.31 10.88
CA VAL A 203 4.20 -4.01 10.20
C VAL A 203 2.90 -3.63 9.47
N ILE A 204 2.41 -2.43 9.77
CA ILE A 204 1.40 -1.70 9.02
C ILE A 204 2.15 -0.79 8.04
N ASP A 205 1.97 -1.08 6.76
CA ASP A 205 2.45 -0.26 5.66
C ASP A 205 1.29 -0.03 4.68
N GLY A 206 1.55 0.70 3.60
CA GLY A 206 0.55 1.05 2.61
C GLY A 206 0.06 -0.10 1.73
N ALA A 207 0.47 -1.36 1.93
CA ALA A 207 0.04 -2.44 1.03
C ALA A 207 -0.02 -3.84 1.64
N ALA A 208 -1.23 -4.39 1.76
CA ALA A 208 -1.53 -5.78 1.43
C ALA A 208 -3.02 -5.91 1.17
N GLY A 209 -3.42 -6.12 -0.09
CA GLY A 209 -4.83 -6.27 -0.41
C GLY A 209 -5.11 -6.43 -1.90
N GLU A 210 -6.20 -7.13 -2.17
CA GLU A 210 -6.83 -7.12 -3.48
C GLU A 210 -7.75 -5.90 -3.56
N LEU A 211 -7.63 -5.12 -4.62
CA LEU A 211 -8.54 -4.02 -4.84
C LEU A 211 -9.65 -4.49 -5.77
N ASP A 212 -10.90 -4.31 -5.34
CA ASP A 212 -12.06 -4.47 -6.20
C ASP A 212 -12.41 -3.11 -6.82
N LEU A 213 -11.97 -2.92 -8.06
CA LEU A 213 -12.31 -1.77 -8.90
C LEU A 213 -13.52 -2.14 -9.77
N HIS A 214 -14.71 -1.70 -9.37
CA HIS A 214 -15.93 -1.89 -10.17
C HIS A 214 -16.25 -3.36 -10.50
N GLY A 215 -16.02 -4.28 -9.58
CA GLY A 215 -16.21 -5.73 -9.78
C GLY A 215 -15.01 -6.43 -10.41
N TYR A 216 -13.91 -5.71 -10.63
CA TYR A 216 -12.65 -6.23 -11.17
C TYR A 216 -11.56 -6.30 -10.11
N HIS A 217 -11.10 -7.52 -9.87
CA HIS A 217 -10.09 -7.83 -8.89
C HIS A 217 -8.69 -7.69 -9.49
N VAL A 218 -7.91 -6.79 -8.91
CA VAL A 218 -6.55 -6.43 -9.35
C VAL A 218 -5.58 -6.49 -8.18
N ASP A 219 -4.34 -6.89 -8.46
CA ASP A 219 -3.29 -6.82 -7.47
C ASP A 219 -2.86 -5.36 -7.28
N PHE A 220 -2.94 -4.90 -6.04
CA PHE A 220 -2.59 -3.56 -5.65
C PHE A 220 -1.10 -3.24 -5.91
N GLU A 221 -0.21 -4.23 -5.77
CA GLU A 221 1.21 -4.04 -6.04
C GLU A 221 1.49 -3.69 -7.50
N ILE A 222 0.71 -4.27 -8.42
CA ILE A 222 0.87 -4.06 -9.85
C ILE A 222 0.44 -2.66 -10.22
N ILE A 223 -0.70 -2.20 -9.69
CA ILE A 223 -1.17 -0.83 -9.91
C ILE A 223 -0.11 0.17 -9.47
N LEU A 224 0.52 -0.02 -8.31
CA LEU A 224 1.54 0.91 -7.84
C LEU A 224 2.86 0.80 -8.61
N LYS A 225 3.26 -0.38 -9.07
CA LYS A 225 4.41 -0.54 -9.97
C LYS A 225 4.18 0.16 -11.30
N THR A 226 2.97 0.09 -11.85
CA THR A 226 2.62 0.69 -13.15
C THR A 226 2.25 2.16 -13.02
N CYS A 227 1.69 2.58 -11.89
CA CYS A 227 1.11 3.91 -11.64
C CYS A 227 1.27 4.35 -10.17
N PRO A 228 2.48 4.71 -9.72
CA PRO A 228 2.73 5.07 -8.33
C PRO A 228 1.81 6.20 -7.81
N GLN A 229 1.54 7.21 -8.66
CA GLN A 229 0.67 8.33 -8.29
C GLN A 229 -0.79 7.94 -7.98
N LEU A 230 -1.24 6.75 -8.38
CA LEU A 230 -2.59 6.30 -8.03
C LEU A 230 -2.71 5.88 -6.57
N GLY A 231 -1.61 5.61 -5.87
CA GLY A 231 -1.62 5.18 -4.47
C GLY A 231 -2.36 6.11 -3.51
N GLU A 232 -2.39 7.42 -3.81
CA GLU A 232 -3.10 8.42 -3.00
C GLU A 232 -4.64 8.36 -3.16
N TYR A 233 -5.12 7.77 -4.25
CA TYR A 233 -6.52 7.76 -4.66
C TYR A 233 -7.20 6.40 -4.53
N LEU A 234 -6.44 5.33 -4.23
CA LEU A 234 -6.97 3.98 -4.15
C LEU A 234 -7.62 3.75 -2.77
N PRO A 235 -8.87 3.26 -2.71
CA PRO A 235 -9.54 3.01 -1.45
C PRO A 235 -8.90 1.82 -0.74
N VAL A 236 -8.38 2.03 0.46
CA VAL A 236 -7.89 0.96 1.33
C VAL A 236 -9.10 0.21 1.90
N ARG A 237 -9.41 -0.98 1.37
CA ARG A 237 -10.59 -1.76 1.78
C ARG A 237 -10.34 -2.73 2.93
N THR A 238 -9.09 -3.11 3.22
CA THR A 238 -8.78 -4.09 4.26
C THR A 238 -7.45 -3.81 4.95
N TRP A 239 -7.49 -3.61 6.27
CA TRP A 239 -6.34 -3.59 7.15
C TRP A 239 -5.98 -5.02 7.53
N MET A 240 -5.04 -5.66 6.83
CA MET A 240 -4.51 -6.93 7.34
C MET A 240 -3.36 -6.64 8.32
N CYS A 241 -3.69 -6.66 9.62
CA CYS A 241 -2.72 -7.01 10.65
C CYS A 241 -2.22 -8.44 10.34
N GLY A 242 -1.00 -8.60 9.83
CA GLY A 242 -0.51 -9.96 9.55
C GLY A 242 0.74 -10.16 8.69
N LYS A 243 1.51 -9.13 8.33
CA LYS A 243 2.86 -9.39 7.80
C LYS A 243 3.75 -9.79 8.97
N ASN A 244 3.83 -11.09 9.26
CA ASN A 244 4.88 -11.64 10.11
C ASN A 244 6.21 -11.13 9.53
N LEU A 245 6.90 -10.26 10.27
CA LEU A 245 8.32 -10.03 10.05
C LEU A 245 8.97 -11.42 10.00
N LEU A 246 9.75 -11.70 8.96
CA LEU A 246 10.64 -12.86 8.92
C LEU A 246 11.45 -12.82 10.23
N THR A 247 11.00 -13.55 11.24
CA THR A 247 11.84 -13.94 12.35
C THR A 247 12.94 -14.76 11.71
N ARG A 248 14.19 -14.31 11.85
CA ARG A 248 15.35 -15.18 11.59
C ARG A 248 15.07 -16.51 12.29
N GLN A 249 15.00 -17.59 11.51
CA GLN A 249 15.13 -18.94 12.06
C GLN A 249 16.51 -19.08 12.70
#